data_AF-A0A442GP71-F1
#
_entry.id   AF-A0A442GP71-F1
#
_cell.length_a   1.000
_cell.length_b   1.000
_cell.length_c   1.000
_cell.angle_alpha   90.00
_cell.angle_beta   90.00
_cell.angle_gamma   90.00
#
_symmetry.space_group_name_H-M   'P 1'
#
loop_
_entity.id
_entity.type
_entity.pdbx_description
1 polymer ?
#
loop_
_entity_poly.entity_id
_entity_poly.type
_entity_poly.pdbx_seq_one_letter_code
_entity_poly.pdbx_strand_id
1 'polypeptide(L)'
;MPPPAAPAAEASARSGEAPRPVLSFVDAYKIRAAARDTIRQSVLENLLDDRHDLTGNSVYGLKFDTTVYPGRFTAGRAFVRLSITGQSDLILEEVDPANKFPDLPYHLRKYFQSKYSDIKNNPNNPNYNSFNLYTQWLANVRWRLNSHFLQIMETKCVCKQPQCASPPTSWRQEISSTVNTVLALDNAKLRGGGLIGGSGISLEQVALPDPWDKFLAVTVRIPSEGGCANRPEFSVDRVDDTIHIRPNKEQVPGFVQVDELDGEESAYVFVPQSGDPNANLALYWPHYRNLRSITRYVKSIGEIEDCPKSDEACAKYVTIPAGYFNFIEKVIQPDMYAYSLFPRMEATSVLSGRSNTINIDYPAGTEEGGSQIGFDATDRSDRASLEPMAVGFTDSQSTKSIDFGWVIDIGAGGAPFQKSQFALISVPAWTSRLTVTVRTGWLGSSSEENGSEPYSYSVPIPPDYEAFDAFIGGEEAVRRPQINDELMDQEIDLVACRKASILIPGLRLWRSAMVTVGSERADRITVLPNMRGIIAEFTKLSRPVKLGAATLRVWTSEGVDTQPDKVTISLPDDLTECGDKPAPADSKPVTPVPETTEVAPEAPQGAPVPGAEL
;
A
#
# COMPACT_ATOMS: atom_id res chain seq x y z
N MET A 1 -43.25 -86.27 -8.22
CA MET A 1 -42.09 -85.36 -8.13
C MET A 1 -42.63 -83.93 -8.15
N PRO A 2 -42.49 -83.18 -7.05
CA PRO A 2 -42.89 -81.77 -7.01
C PRO A 2 -41.84 -80.87 -7.69
N PRO A 3 -42.22 -79.68 -8.18
CA PRO A 3 -41.29 -78.73 -8.82
C PRO A 3 -40.38 -78.05 -7.78
N PRO A 4 -39.18 -77.59 -8.17
CA PRO A 4 -38.22 -76.97 -7.28
C PRO A 4 -38.68 -75.58 -6.82
N ALA A 5 -38.44 -75.29 -5.54
CA ALA A 5 -38.74 -74.02 -4.89
C ALA A 5 -37.92 -72.87 -5.49
N ALA A 6 -38.57 -71.72 -5.71
CA ALA A 6 -37.94 -70.47 -6.12
C ALA A 6 -37.02 -69.93 -4.99
N PRO A 7 -35.85 -69.35 -5.33
CA PRO A 7 -34.96 -68.77 -4.35
C PRO A 7 -35.53 -67.47 -3.77
N ALA A 8 -35.39 -67.34 -2.45
CA ALA A 8 -35.80 -66.18 -1.68
C ALA A 8 -35.01 -64.93 -2.11
N ALA A 9 -35.74 -63.88 -2.48
CA ALA A 9 -35.18 -62.56 -2.73
C ALA A 9 -34.86 -61.88 -1.40
N GLU A 10 -33.59 -61.82 -1.03
CA GLU A 10 -33.09 -60.96 0.04
C GLU A 10 -33.15 -59.49 -0.41
N ALA A 11 -34.14 -58.77 0.12
CA ALA A 11 -34.27 -57.32 -0.05
C ALA A 11 -33.21 -56.61 0.79
N SER A 12 -32.04 -56.36 0.19
CA SER A 12 -31.05 -55.43 0.72
C SER A 12 -31.62 -54.00 0.63
N ALA A 13 -32.04 -53.47 1.77
CA ALA A 13 -32.43 -52.07 1.94
C ALA A 13 -31.21 -51.16 1.75
N ARG A 14 -30.93 -50.80 0.50
CA ARG A 14 -29.96 -49.75 0.17
C ARG A 14 -30.59 -48.40 0.52
N SER A 15 -29.92 -47.68 1.41
CA SER A 15 -30.18 -46.29 1.80
C SER A 15 -30.52 -45.42 0.58
N GLY A 16 -31.74 -44.87 0.57
CA GLY A 16 -32.19 -43.91 -0.44
C GLY A 16 -31.43 -42.58 -0.32
N GLU A 17 -30.27 -42.50 -0.97
CA GLU A 17 -29.61 -41.24 -1.20
C GLU A 17 -30.43 -40.47 -2.24
N ALA A 18 -31.00 -39.32 -1.86
CA ALA A 18 -31.78 -38.49 -2.76
C ALA A 18 -30.95 -38.20 -4.03
N PRO A 19 -31.55 -38.28 -5.23
CA PRO A 19 -30.81 -38.06 -6.47
C PRO A 19 -30.18 -36.68 -6.45
N ARG A 20 -28.85 -36.62 -6.43
CA ARG A 20 -28.12 -35.35 -6.48
C ARG A 20 -28.46 -34.67 -7.81
N PRO A 21 -28.83 -33.38 -7.80
CA PRO A 21 -29.15 -32.66 -9.03
C PRO A 21 -27.93 -32.69 -9.96
N VAL A 22 -28.12 -33.27 -11.15
CA VAL A 22 -27.09 -33.31 -12.19
C VAL A 22 -27.05 -31.91 -12.83
N LEU A 23 -26.08 -31.11 -12.43
CA LEU A 23 -25.82 -29.83 -13.09
C LEU A 23 -25.37 -30.07 -14.54
N SER A 24 -25.82 -29.21 -15.45
CA SER A 24 -25.26 -29.20 -16.80
C SER A 24 -23.76 -28.88 -16.74
N PHE A 25 -22.98 -29.34 -17.71
CA PHE A 25 -21.55 -29.03 -17.79
C PHE A 25 -21.29 -27.51 -17.73
N VAL A 26 -22.13 -26.71 -18.38
CA VAL A 26 -22.02 -25.25 -18.43
C VAL A 26 -22.23 -24.63 -17.05
N ASP A 27 -23.24 -25.08 -16.30
CA ASP A 27 -23.51 -24.55 -14.96
C ASP A 27 -22.46 -24.99 -13.96
N ALA A 28 -22.03 -26.25 -14.03
CA ALA A 28 -20.92 -26.75 -13.21
C ALA A 28 -19.62 -25.98 -13.48
N TYR A 29 -19.35 -25.64 -14.74
CA TYR A 29 -18.20 -24.81 -15.12
C TYR A 29 -18.32 -23.39 -14.56
N LYS A 30 -19.47 -22.73 -14.74
CA LYS A 30 -19.72 -21.36 -14.21
C LYS A 30 -19.58 -21.30 -12.70
N ILE A 31 -20.15 -22.27 -11.97
CA ILE A 31 -20.07 -22.34 -10.51
C ILE A 31 -18.61 -22.53 -10.07
N ARG A 32 -17.86 -23.44 -10.71
CA ARG A 32 -16.44 -23.64 -10.38
C ARG A 32 -15.56 -22.44 -10.72
N ALA A 33 -15.83 -21.75 -11.83
CA ALA A 33 -15.14 -20.53 -12.20
C ALA A 33 -15.43 -19.42 -11.19
N ALA A 34 -16.70 -19.16 -10.88
CA ALA A 34 -17.12 -18.17 -9.87
C ALA A 34 -16.54 -18.48 -8.47
N ALA A 35 -16.54 -19.74 -8.05
CA ALA A 35 -15.95 -20.16 -6.78
C ALA A 35 -14.43 -19.95 -6.77
N ARG A 36 -13.73 -20.27 -7.87
CA ARG A 36 -12.28 -20.02 -8.00
C ARG A 36 -11.97 -18.53 -7.98
N ASP A 37 -12.77 -17.71 -8.64
CA ASP A 37 -12.57 -16.27 -8.67
C ASP A 37 -12.86 -15.65 -7.30
N THR A 38 -13.89 -16.12 -6.59
CA THR A 38 -14.18 -15.70 -5.20
C THR A 38 -13.05 -16.08 -4.25
N ILE A 39 -12.53 -17.31 -4.33
CA ILE A 39 -11.39 -17.75 -3.52
C ILE A 39 -10.14 -16.95 -3.86
N ARG A 40 -9.86 -16.72 -5.15
CA ARG A 40 -8.72 -15.89 -5.59
C ARG A 40 -8.85 -14.48 -5.06
N GLN A 41 -10.02 -13.87 -5.18
CA GLN A 41 -10.27 -12.53 -4.69
C GLN A 41 -10.09 -12.46 -3.17
N SER A 42 -10.66 -13.39 -2.40
CA SER A 42 -10.47 -13.44 -0.94
C SER A 42 -9.01 -13.67 -0.55
N VAL A 43 -8.28 -14.52 -1.29
CA VAL A 43 -6.84 -14.71 -1.08
C VAL A 43 -6.08 -13.42 -1.42
N LEU A 44 -6.37 -12.76 -2.53
CA LEU A 44 -5.74 -11.49 -2.89
C LEU A 44 -6.06 -10.39 -1.87
N GLU A 45 -7.29 -10.28 -1.39
CA GLU A 45 -7.68 -9.32 -0.35
C GLU A 45 -6.90 -9.57 0.95
N ASN A 46 -6.82 -10.82 1.40
CA ASN A 46 -6.04 -11.17 2.61
C ASN A 46 -4.52 -11.04 2.42
N LEU A 47 -4.03 -11.20 1.18
CA LEU A 47 -2.61 -11.08 0.83
C LEU A 47 -2.21 -9.63 0.50
N LEU A 48 -3.14 -8.76 0.15
CA LEU A 48 -2.86 -7.33 -0.05
C LEU A 48 -2.97 -6.55 1.28
N ASP A 49 -3.03 -7.24 2.42
CA ASP A 49 -3.14 -6.62 3.73
C ASP A 49 -1.76 -6.21 4.29
N ASP A 50 -1.66 -4.91 4.57
CA ASP A 50 -0.71 -4.07 5.32
C ASP A 50 0.82 -4.18 5.08
N ARG A 51 1.41 -5.36 4.88
CA ARG A 51 2.88 -5.50 5.02
C ARG A 51 3.71 -4.73 4.00
N HIS A 52 3.19 -4.52 2.79
CA HIS A 52 3.92 -3.79 1.75
C HIS A 52 3.89 -2.27 1.96
N ASP A 53 2.81 -1.75 2.55
CA ASP A 53 2.66 -0.33 2.86
C ASP A 53 3.59 0.11 4.01
N LEU A 54 4.00 -0.83 4.88
CA LEU A 54 4.94 -0.55 5.96
C LEU A 54 6.32 -0.13 5.45
N THR A 55 6.71 -0.65 4.28
CA THR A 55 8.10 -0.61 3.80
C THR A 55 8.29 0.39 2.66
N GLY A 56 7.28 1.20 2.32
CA GLY A 56 7.33 2.08 1.15
C GLY A 56 7.43 1.29 -0.17
N ASN A 57 6.86 0.08 -0.18
CA ASN A 57 6.84 -0.80 -1.34
C ASN A 57 5.48 -0.75 -2.03
N SER A 58 5.50 -0.96 -3.35
CA SER A 58 4.31 -1.20 -4.16
C SER A 58 4.28 -2.67 -4.60
N VAL A 59 3.07 -3.23 -4.63
CA VAL A 59 2.86 -4.61 -5.10
C VAL A 59 2.49 -4.61 -6.58
N TYR A 60 3.24 -5.38 -7.37
CA TYR A 60 2.98 -5.58 -8.79
C TYR A 60 2.57 -7.02 -9.08
N GLY A 61 1.50 -7.17 -9.86
CA GLY A 61 1.07 -8.44 -10.42
C GLY A 61 1.67 -8.68 -11.80
N LEU A 62 2.54 -9.67 -11.90
CA LEU A 62 3.16 -10.10 -13.16
C LEU A 62 2.50 -11.37 -13.67
N LYS A 63 1.96 -11.30 -14.89
CA LYS A 63 1.36 -12.44 -15.59
C LYS A 63 2.34 -13.01 -16.61
N PHE A 64 2.59 -14.31 -16.52
CA PHE A 64 3.46 -15.04 -17.42
C PHE A 64 2.64 -16.10 -18.14
N ASP A 65 2.89 -16.25 -19.44
CA ASP A 65 2.31 -17.32 -20.23
C ASP A 65 3.43 -18.20 -20.76
N THR A 66 3.59 -19.37 -20.14
CA THR A 66 4.65 -20.32 -20.48
C THR A 66 4.12 -21.37 -21.45
N THR A 67 4.75 -21.47 -22.62
CA THR A 67 4.46 -22.52 -23.60
C THR A 67 5.58 -23.54 -23.61
N VAL A 68 5.25 -24.80 -23.39
CA VAL A 68 6.21 -25.91 -23.41
C VAL A 68 6.06 -26.68 -24.72
N TYR A 69 7.17 -26.82 -25.45
CA TYR A 69 7.28 -27.67 -26.63
C TYR A 69 8.13 -28.89 -26.27
N PRO A 70 7.52 -30.06 -26.00
CA PRO A 70 8.25 -31.18 -25.40
C PRO A 70 9.36 -31.74 -26.31
N GLY A 71 9.14 -31.71 -27.63
CA GLY A 71 10.10 -32.23 -28.60
C GLY A 71 10.48 -33.68 -28.28
N ARG A 72 11.77 -33.92 -28.02
CA ARG A 72 12.31 -35.24 -27.63
C ARG A 72 12.13 -35.59 -26.14
N PHE A 73 11.72 -34.63 -25.31
CA PHE A 73 11.59 -34.76 -23.87
C PHE A 73 10.13 -35.04 -23.50
N THR A 74 9.69 -36.28 -23.70
CA THR A 74 8.30 -36.69 -23.47
C THR A 74 7.99 -37.06 -22.01
N ALA A 75 9.01 -37.15 -21.15
CA ALA A 75 8.89 -37.50 -19.73
C ALA A 75 9.74 -36.60 -18.81
N GLY A 76 10.16 -35.43 -19.31
CA GLY A 76 10.98 -34.47 -18.56
C GLY A 76 10.13 -33.40 -17.88
N ARG A 77 10.70 -32.74 -16.88
CA ARG A 77 10.12 -31.54 -16.27
C ARG A 77 10.78 -30.31 -16.87
N ALA A 78 9.99 -29.44 -17.47
CA ALA A 78 10.47 -28.13 -17.89
C ALA A 78 10.56 -27.22 -16.66
N PHE A 79 11.44 -26.22 -16.70
CA PHE A 79 11.46 -25.16 -15.71
C PHE A 79 11.54 -23.79 -16.36
N VAL A 80 10.97 -22.81 -15.66
CA VAL A 80 11.14 -21.39 -15.92
C VAL A 80 11.62 -20.76 -14.61
N ARG A 81 12.76 -20.09 -14.65
CA ARG A 81 13.33 -19.32 -13.56
C ARG A 81 13.38 -17.86 -13.96
N LEU A 82 12.96 -17.01 -13.06
CA LEU A 82 12.88 -15.57 -13.21
C LEU A 82 13.73 -14.95 -12.10
N SER A 83 14.57 -14.01 -12.48
CA SER A 83 15.31 -13.14 -11.56
C SER A 83 14.88 -11.72 -11.85
N ILE A 84 14.16 -11.11 -10.90
CA ILE A 84 13.71 -9.73 -11.01
C ILE A 84 14.63 -8.87 -10.18
N THR A 85 15.37 -7.99 -10.86
CA THR A 85 16.11 -6.92 -10.21
C THR A 85 15.33 -5.62 -10.41
N GLY A 86 15.08 -4.92 -9.31
CA GLY A 86 14.73 -3.52 -9.39
C GLY A 86 15.96 -2.80 -9.90
N GLN A 87 15.83 -1.97 -10.93
CA GLN A 87 16.87 -1.02 -11.25
C GLN A 87 16.82 0.07 -10.16
N SER A 88 17.29 -0.28 -8.96
CA SER A 88 17.56 0.71 -7.91
C SER A 88 18.84 1.39 -8.34
N ASP A 89 18.71 2.36 -9.24
CA ASP A 89 19.80 3.28 -9.56
C ASP A 89 20.12 4.23 -8.39
N LEU A 90 19.51 4.00 -7.22
CA LEU A 90 19.90 4.64 -5.99
C LEU A 90 21.27 4.11 -5.57
N ILE A 91 22.05 5.01 -5.00
CA ILE A 91 23.45 4.78 -4.65
C ILE A 91 23.56 3.57 -3.73
N LEU A 92 24.15 2.48 -4.23
CA LEU A 92 24.54 1.36 -3.39
C LEU A 92 25.65 1.82 -2.45
N GLU A 93 25.53 1.50 -1.16
CA GLU A 93 26.62 1.67 -0.22
C GLU A 93 27.79 0.78 -0.65
N GLU A 94 28.79 1.39 -1.28
CA GLU A 94 30.06 0.73 -1.52
C GLU A 94 30.85 0.79 -0.21
N VAL A 95 31.15 -0.38 0.35
CA VAL A 95 32.06 -0.52 1.48
C VAL A 95 33.46 -0.18 0.94
N ASP A 96 33.84 1.09 1.02
CA ASP A 96 35.21 1.52 0.73
C ASP A 96 36.08 1.17 1.96
N PRO A 97 36.95 0.14 1.87
CA PRO A 97 37.79 -0.26 3.00
C PRO A 97 38.86 0.78 3.37
N ALA A 98 39.12 1.78 2.52
CA ALA A 98 40.05 2.88 2.78
C ALA A 98 39.36 4.17 3.29
N ASN A 99 38.08 4.07 3.67
CA ASN A 99 37.26 5.23 3.98
C ASN A 99 37.76 5.97 5.23
N LYS A 100 38.37 7.14 5.02
CA LYS A 100 38.81 8.06 6.08
C LYS A 100 37.64 8.70 6.86
N PHE A 101 36.41 8.52 6.40
CA PHE A 101 35.18 9.07 6.97
C PHE A 101 34.11 7.96 7.07
N PRO A 102 34.32 6.94 7.93
CA PRO A 102 33.43 5.80 8.07
C PRO A 102 32.04 6.18 8.60
N ASP A 103 31.94 7.34 9.23
CA ASP A 103 30.76 7.95 9.81
C ASP A 103 29.88 8.72 8.80
N LEU A 104 30.37 8.94 7.58
CA LEU A 104 29.62 9.63 6.53
C LEU A 104 29.10 8.62 5.50
N PRO A 105 27.82 8.64 5.10
CA PRO A 105 27.33 7.77 4.03
C PRO A 105 28.01 8.04 2.68
N TYR A 106 28.16 7.01 1.86
CA TYR A 106 28.83 7.12 0.54
C TYR A 106 28.14 8.14 -0.39
N HIS A 107 26.82 8.19 -0.37
CA HIS A 107 26.04 9.11 -1.21
C HIS A 107 26.29 10.57 -0.85
N LEU A 108 26.40 10.90 0.44
CA LEU A 108 26.76 12.24 0.92
C LEU A 108 28.15 12.65 0.44
N ARG A 109 29.14 11.76 0.56
CA ARG A 109 30.50 12.02 0.05
C ARG A 109 30.47 12.40 -1.43
N LYS A 110 29.80 11.58 -2.24
CA LYS A 110 29.68 11.79 -3.68
C LYS A 110 28.91 13.06 -4.04
N TYR A 111 27.93 13.46 -3.21
CA TYR A 111 27.20 14.69 -3.41
C TYR A 111 28.14 15.90 -3.32
N PHE A 112 28.90 16.03 -2.23
CA PHE A 112 29.79 17.17 -2.04
C PHE A 112 31.01 17.18 -2.99
N GLN A 113 31.38 16.04 -3.57
CA GLN A 113 32.41 15.97 -4.63
C GLN A 113 31.92 16.46 -5.99
N SER A 114 30.60 16.62 -6.16
CA SER A 114 29.97 16.90 -7.44
C SER A 114 29.35 18.30 -7.43
N LYS A 115 29.45 19.01 -8.55
CA LYS A 115 28.70 20.27 -8.71
C LYS A 115 27.21 19.97 -8.79
N TYR A 116 26.39 20.83 -8.19
CA TYR A 116 24.92 20.70 -8.26
C TYR A 116 24.40 20.55 -9.71
N SER A 117 24.96 21.30 -10.65
CA SER A 117 24.60 21.21 -12.07
C SER A 117 24.93 19.85 -12.70
N ASP A 118 25.99 19.18 -12.22
CA ASP A 118 26.35 17.84 -12.67
C ASP A 118 25.37 16.82 -12.09
N ILE A 119 25.10 16.87 -10.78
CA ILE A 119 24.10 16.00 -10.13
C ILE A 119 22.73 16.12 -10.80
N LYS A 120 22.30 17.34 -11.15
CA LYS A 120 20.99 17.59 -11.75
C LYS A 120 20.88 17.15 -13.22
N ASN A 121 21.96 17.25 -14.00
CA ASN A 121 21.87 17.13 -15.45
C ASN A 121 22.66 15.95 -16.05
N ASN A 122 23.51 15.25 -15.27
CA ASN A 122 24.34 14.15 -15.75
C ASN A 122 23.83 12.80 -15.23
N PRO A 123 23.20 11.97 -16.08
CA PRO A 123 22.72 10.64 -15.69
C PRO A 123 23.80 9.68 -15.17
N ASN A 124 25.08 9.95 -15.45
CA ASN A 124 26.20 9.14 -14.96
C ASN A 124 26.67 9.55 -13.56
N ASN A 125 26.18 10.68 -13.03
CA ASN A 125 26.49 11.06 -11.65
C ASN A 125 25.77 10.08 -10.70
N PRO A 126 26.45 9.51 -9.69
CA PRO A 126 25.83 8.55 -8.78
C PRO A 126 24.61 9.13 -8.04
N ASN A 127 24.56 10.44 -7.79
CA ASN A 127 23.43 11.09 -7.12
C ASN A 127 22.28 11.49 -8.07
N TYR A 128 22.44 11.35 -9.40
CA TYR A 128 21.44 11.84 -10.35
C TYR A 128 20.06 11.21 -10.13
N ASN A 129 19.99 9.88 -10.05
CA ASN A 129 18.70 9.18 -9.93
C ASN A 129 18.03 9.44 -8.58
N SER A 130 18.80 9.39 -7.50
CA SER A 130 18.36 9.77 -6.15
C SER A 130 17.81 11.20 -6.10
N PHE A 131 18.54 12.16 -6.67
CA PHE A 131 18.16 13.57 -6.67
C PHE A 131 16.94 13.84 -7.55
N ASN A 132 16.87 13.20 -8.72
CA ASN A 132 15.72 13.27 -9.60
C ASN A 132 14.47 12.67 -8.94
N LEU A 133 14.60 11.52 -8.25
CA LEU A 133 13.50 10.90 -7.52
C LEU A 133 12.94 11.84 -6.44
N TYR A 134 13.81 12.42 -5.61
CA TYR A 134 13.42 13.38 -4.60
C TYR A 134 12.73 14.61 -5.20
N THR A 135 13.28 15.16 -6.30
CA THR A 135 12.68 16.31 -7.00
C THR A 135 11.30 15.98 -7.59
N GLN A 136 11.13 14.79 -8.15
CA GLN A 136 9.84 14.31 -8.65
C GLN A 136 8.82 14.12 -7.53
N TRP A 137 9.25 13.62 -6.37
CA TRP A 137 8.39 13.53 -5.19
C TRP A 137 7.93 14.92 -4.71
N LEU A 138 8.83 15.90 -4.58
CA LEU A 138 8.44 17.28 -4.24
C LEU A 138 7.45 17.86 -5.26
N ALA A 139 7.69 17.64 -6.56
CA ALA A 139 6.79 18.08 -7.62
C ALA A 139 5.41 17.39 -7.54
N ASN A 140 5.38 16.11 -7.19
CA ASN A 140 4.14 15.37 -6.97
C ASN A 140 3.36 15.92 -5.76
N VAL A 141 4.03 16.18 -4.64
CA VAL A 141 3.40 16.82 -3.46
C VAL A 141 2.83 18.19 -3.83
N ARG A 142 3.60 19.02 -4.56
CA ARG A 142 3.13 20.31 -5.08
C ARG A 142 1.88 20.17 -5.94
N TRP A 143 1.88 19.22 -6.87
CA TRP A 143 0.73 18.97 -7.73
C TRP A 143 -0.50 18.53 -6.93
N ARG A 144 -0.34 17.65 -5.94
CA ARG A 144 -1.44 17.19 -5.08
C ARG A 144 -2.03 18.31 -4.25
N LEU A 145 -1.20 19.14 -3.60
CA LEU A 145 -1.64 20.31 -2.83
C LEU A 145 -2.47 21.27 -3.69
N ASN A 146 -1.93 21.67 -4.85
CA ASN A 146 -2.62 22.60 -5.74
C ASN A 146 -3.91 22.00 -6.34
N SER A 147 -3.89 20.71 -6.69
CA SER A 147 -5.08 20.04 -7.26
C SER A 147 -6.19 19.89 -6.22
N HIS A 148 -5.84 19.55 -4.99
CA HIS A 148 -6.79 19.43 -3.89
C HIS A 148 -7.41 20.78 -3.53
N PHE A 149 -6.58 21.82 -3.40
CA PHE A 149 -7.08 23.17 -3.16
C PHE A 149 -8.01 23.64 -4.28
N LEU A 150 -7.68 23.31 -5.54
CA LEU A 150 -8.56 23.62 -6.66
C LEU A 150 -9.91 22.91 -6.56
N GLN A 151 -9.95 21.65 -6.13
CA GLN A 151 -11.21 20.91 -5.92
C GLN A 151 -12.07 21.54 -4.84
N ILE A 152 -11.47 21.96 -3.72
CA ILE A 152 -12.16 22.70 -2.65
C ILE A 152 -12.75 23.99 -3.21
N MET A 153 -11.97 24.73 -4.00
CA MET A 153 -12.42 25.98 -4.62
C MET A 153 -13.56 25.74 -5.62
N GLU A 154 -13.50 24.70 -6.45
CA GLU A 154 -14.58 24.37 -7.40
C GLU A 154 -15.87 23.95 -6.69
N THR A 155 -15.75 23.29 -5.54
CA THR A 155 -16.89 22.81 -4.74
C THR A 155 -17.53 23.94 -3.93
N LYS A 156 -16.71 24.74 -3.21
CA LYS A 156 -17.17 25.80 -2.30
C LYS A 156 -17.42 27.12 -3.01
N CYS A 157 -16.60 27.49 -4.00
CA CYS A 157 -16.81 28.69 -4.80
C CYS A 157 -17.73 28.38 -5.97
N VAL A 158 -19.02 28.34 -5.68
CA VAL A 158 -20.05 28.38 -6.73
C VAL A 158 -19.97 29.76 -7.40
N CYS A 159 -19.17 29.89 -8.45
CA CYS A 159 -19.02 31.08 -9.29
C CYS A 159 -20.29 31.40 -10.11
N LYS A 160 -21.48 31.26 -9.51
CA LYS A 160 -22.75 31.62 -10.15
C LYS A 160 -22.99 33.13 -10.17
N GLN A 161 -22.21 33.92 -9.45
CA GLN A 161 -22.25 35.38 -9.54
C GLN A 161 -20.83 35.98 -9.69
N PRO A 162 -20.67 37.02 -10.54
CA PRO A 162 -19.39 37.70 -10.78
C PRO A 162 -18.86 38.51 -9.59
N GLN A 163 -19.52 38.44 -8.42
CA GLN A 163 -19.13 39.13 -7.20
C GLN A 163 -18.99 38.11 -6.07
N CYS A 164 -17.95 37.27 -6.15
CA CYS A 164 -17.47 36.57 -4.97
C CYS A 164 -16.78 37.61 -4.07
N ALA A 165 -17.57 38.28 -3.22
CA ALA A 165 -17.02 39.06 -2.11
C ALA A 165 -16.23 38.10 -1.21
N SER A 166 -14.94 38.36 -1.03
CA SER A 166 -13.99 37.47 -0.35
C SER A 166 -14.40 37.09 1.08
N PRO A 167 -13.72 36.07 1.62
CA PRO A 167 -12.83 36.43 2.72
C PRO A 167 -11.38 35.94 2.49
N PRO A 168 -10.38 36.82 2.65
CA PRO A 168 -8.97 36.41 2.80
C PRO A 168 -8.73 35.63 4.10
N THR A 169 -9.65 35.67 5.08
CA THR A 169 -9.55 34.94 6.35
C THR A 169 -9.92 33.46 6.25
N SER A 170 -10.79 33.06 5.31
CA SER A 170 -11.11 31.63 5.12
C SER A 170 -9.97 30.87 4.47
N TRP A 171 -9.21 31.50 3.57
CA TRP A 171 -8.09 30.83 2.87
C TRP A 171 -7.07 30.25 3.82
N ARG A 172 -6.78 30.88 4.95
CA ARG A 172 -5.83 30.31 5.92
C ARG A 172 -6.29 28.96 6.46
N GLN A 173 -7.57 28.82 6.76
CA GLN A 173 -8.15 27.56 7.21
C GLN A 173 -8.14 26.52 6.09
N GLU A 174 -8.56 26.90 4.88
CA GLU A 174 -8.56 26.01 3.71
C GLU A 174 -7.14 25.57 3.30
N ILE A 175 -6.14 26.45 3.43
CA ILE A 175 -4.73 26.16 3.16
C ILE A 175 -4.20 25.15 4.19
N SER A 176 -4.41 25.40 5.48
CA SER A 176 -4.02 24.46 6.53
C SER A 176 -4.73 23.12 6.36
N SER A 177 -6.03 23.13 6.04
CA SER A 177 -6.82 21.93 5.79
C SER A 177 -6.29 21.15 4.59
N THR A 178 -6.00 21.81 3.47
CA THR A 178 -5.40 21.19 2.28
C THR A 178 -4.08 20.51 2.60
N VAL A 179 -3.19 21.17 3.35
CA VAL A 179 -1.90 20.60 3.73
C VAL A 179 -2.10 19.40 4.65
N ASN A 180 -2.99 19.53 5.64
CA ASN A 180 -3.35 18.45 6.54
C ASN A 180 -3.92 17.23 5.81
N THR A 181 -4.85 17.42 4.88
CA THR A 181 -5.46 16.31 4.14
C THR A 181 -4.48 15.66 3.15
N VAL A 182 -3.69 16.44 2.41
CA VAL A 182 -2.78 15.89 1.39
C VAL A 182 -1.57 15.19 2.01
N LEU A 183 -1.03 15.72 3.11
CA LEU A 183 0.14 15.15 3.79
C LEU A 183 -0.23 14.29 5.01
N ALA A 184 -1.52 14.07 5.25
CA ALA A 184 -2.05 13.34 6.41
C ALA A 184 -1.51 13.86 7.76
N LEU A 185 -1.67 15.17 8.01
CA LEU A 185 -1.24 15.87 9.21
C LEU A 185 -2.43 16.36 10.02
N ASP A 186 -2.25 16.49 11.33
CA ASP A 186 -3.31 17.01 12.21
C ASP A 186 -3.23 18.53 12.44
N ASN A 187 -2.08 19.15 12.22
CA ASN A 187 -1.80 20.47 12.79
C ASN A 187 -0.83 21.36 11.98
N ALA A 188 -0.86 21.30 10.64
CA ALA A 188 -0.13 22.25 9.81
C ALA A 188 -0.60 23.69 10.07
N LYS A 189 0.33 24.59 10.37
CA LYS A 189 0.05 25.98 10.72
C LYS A 189 0.73 26.94 9.77
N LEU A 190 0.00 27.96 9.30
CA LEU A 190 0.63 29.07 8.59
C LEU A 190 1.46 29.92 9.55
N ARG A 191 2.73 30.15 9.20
CA ARG A 191 3.59 31.08 9.93
C ARG A 191 3.18 32.51 9.55
N GLY A 192 2.53 33.20 10.49
CA GLY A 192 2.25 34.62 10.35
C GLY A 192 3.57 35.41 10.27
N GLY A 193 3.64 36.38 9.35
CA GLY A 193 4.85 37.21 9.15
C GLY A 193 5.40 37.22 7.72
N GLY A 194 4.61 36.79 6.73
CA GLY A 194 5.03 36.81 5.32
C GLY A 194 5.60 38.17 4.91
N LEU A 195 6.75 38.15 4.23
CA LEU A 195 7.31 39.33 3.59
C LEU A 195 6.26 39.88 2.63
N ILE A 196 5.72 41.06 2.92
CA ILE A 196 4.82 41.75 1.99
C ILE A 196 5.70 42.19 0.81
N GLY A 197 5.70 41.40 -0.25
CA GLY A 197 6.25 41.83 -1.52
C GLY A 197 5.45 43.03 -1.99
N GLY A 198 6.11 44.10 -2.43
CA GLY A 198 5.46 45.33 -2.91
C GLY A 198 4.47 45.15 -4.07
N SER A 199 4.33 43.93 -4.59
CA SER A 199 3.41 43.51 -5.64
C SER A 199 2.03 43.05 -5.14
N GLY A 200 1.70 43.22 -3.85
CA GLY A 200 0.42 42.76 -3.32
C GLY A 200 0.32 41.23 -3.33
N ILE A 201 1.43 40.54 -3.06
CA ILE A 201 1.47 39.09 -2.92
C ILE A 201 2.08 38.81 -1.56
N SER A 202 1.34 38.07 -0.73
CA SER A 202 1.86 37.55 0.52
C SER A 202 2.43 36.15 0.26
N LEU A 203 3.69 35.93 0.60
CA LEU A 203 4.28 34.60 0.63
C LEU A 203 4.24 34.12 2.09
N GLU A 204 3.42 33.11 2.38
CA GLU A 204 3.35 32.51 3.71
C GLU A 204 4.05 31.15 3.71
N GLN A 205 4.80 30.85 4.77
CA GLN A 205 5.41 29.54 4.97
C GLN A 205 4.47 28.68 5.82
N VAL A 206 4.29 27.41 5.46
CA VAL A 206 3.54 26.46 6.28
C VAL A 206 4.52 25.75 7.21
N ALA A 207 4.30 25.86 8.52
CA ALA A 207 4.98 25.06 9.53
C ALA A 207 4.44 23.63 9.49
N LEU A 208 5.30 22.69 9.10
CA LEU A 208 5.01 21.27 9.15
C LEU A 208 5.46 20.68 10.49
N PRO A 209 4.78 19.65 11.00
CA PRO A 209 5.22 18.92 12.17
C PRO A 209 6.37 17.95 11.83
N ASP A 210 7.08 17.48 12.85
CA ASP A 210 8.00 16.35 12.73
C ASP A 210 7.22 15.11 12.26
N PRO A 211 7.75 14.30 11.32
CA PRO A 211 9.07 14.43 10.71
C PRO A 211 9.08 15.19 9.38
N TRP A 212 7.96 15.72 8.90
CA TRP A 212 7.82 16.30 7.56
C TRP A 212 8.67 17.55 7.32
N ASP A 213 8.86 18.37 8.35
CA ASP A 213 9.72 19.55 8.32
C ASP A 213 11.19 19.24 8.00
N LYS A 214 11.63 17.99 8.21
CA LYS A 214 12.97 17.52 7.85
C LYS A 214 13.14 17.18 6.38
N PHE A 215 12.06 17.03 5.62
CA PHE A 215 12.11 16.54 4.24
C PHE A 215 11.73 17.61 3.23
N LEU A 216 10.72 18.44 3.51
CA LEU A 216 10.25 19.43 2.54
C LEU A 216 9.84 20.73 3.23
N ALA A 217 9.87 21.81 2.46
CA ALA A 217 9.31 23.11 2.88
C ALA A 217 8.11 23.41 2.00
N VAL A 218 6.97 23.76 2.60
CA VAL A 218 5.79 24.22 1.87
C VAL A 218 5.67 25.73 2.04
N THR A 219 5.57 26.42 0.92
CA THR A 219 5.20 27.84 0.88
C THR A 219 3.93 28.01 0.06
N VAL A 220 3.14 29.03 0.41
CA VAL A 220 1.91 29.36 -0.30
C VAL A 220 1.94 30.82 -0.70
N ARG A 221 1.75 31.05 -2.00
CA ARG A 221 1.61 32.37 -2.58
C ARG A 221 0.15 32.79 -2.48
N ILE A 222 -0.16 33.74 -1.62
CA ILE A 222 -1.51 34.28 -1.42
C ILE A 222 -1.62 35.65 -2.09
N PRO A 223 -2.45 35.82 -3.13
CA PRO A 223 -2.67 37.11 -3.77
C PRO A 223 -3.44 38.06 -2.84
N SER A 224 -3.07 39.34 -2.80
CA SER A 224 -3.75 40.36 -1.99
C SER A 224 -5.10 40.80 -2.57
N GLU A 225 -5.26 40.72 -3.90
CA GLU A 225 -6.52 41.01 -4.58
C GLU A 225 -7.38 39.75 -4.62
N GLY A 226 -8.49 39.78 -3.90
CA GLY A 226 -9.47 38.70 -3.87
C GLY A 226 -10.16 38.49 -5.21
N GLY A 227 -10.37 37.23 -5.58
CA GLY A 227 -11.14 36.85 -6.77
C GLY A 227 -10.84 35.41 -7.19
N CYS A 228 -11.78 34.73 -7.83
CA CYS A 228 -11.62 33.32 -8.21
C CYS A 228 -10.47 33.08 -9.22
N ALA A 229 -10.06 34.13 -9.96
CA ALA A 229 -8.90 34.09 -10.85
C ALA A 229 -7.56 34.08 -10.10
N ASN A 230 -7.53 34.65 -8.89
CA ASN A 230 -6.34 34.82 -8.06
C ASN A 230 -6.44 33.87 -6.87
N ARG A 231 -6.07 32.61 -7.09
CA ARG A 231 -6.07 31.57 -6.05
C ARG A 231 -4.70 31.42 -5.38
N PRO A 232 -4.66 31.01 -4.10
CA PRO A 232 -3.45 30.50 -3.48
C PRO A 232 -2.76 29.45 -4.34
N GLU A 233 -1.43 29.56 -4.47
CA GLU A 233 -0.60 28.57 -5.17
C GLU A 233 0.45 28.02 -4.20
N PHE A 234 0.47 26.71 -4.04
CA PHE A 234 1.48 26.02 -3.23
C PHE A 234 2.77 25.84 -4.03
N SER A 235 3.91 26.12 -3.39
CA SER A 235 5.24 25.66 -3.78
C SER A 235 5.73 24.67 -2.74
N VAL A 236 6.47 23.68 -3.21
CA VAL A 236 7.10 22.65 -2.37
C VAL A 236 8.56 22.62 -2.76
N ASP A 237 9.38 23.01 -1.80
CA ASP A 237 10.80 23.26 -1.99
C ASP A 237 11.61 22.32 -1.08
N ARG A 238 12.89 22.18 -1.42
CA ARG A 238 13.83 21.40 -0.61
C ARG A 238 14.17 22.16 0.67
N VAL A 239 14.34 21.42 1.76
CA VAL A 239 14.90 21.94 3.01
C VAL A 239 16.43 21.98 2.88
N ASP A 240 16.99 23.19 2.97
CA ASP A 240 18.43 23.45 2.95
C ASP A 240 18.86 24.01 4.31
N ASP A 241 19.89 23.42 4.91
CA ASP A 241 20.52 23.90 6.14
C ASP A 241 21.79 24.67 5.77
N THR A 242 21.84 25.96 6.08
CA THR A 242 23.07 26.76 5.96
C THR A 242 23.80 26.77 7.30
N ILE A 243 24.98 26.14 7.32
CA ILE A 243 25.80 25.99 8.52
C ILE A 243 27.02 26.91 8.40
N HIS A 244 27.16 27.82 9.34
CA HIS A 244 28.31 28.70 9.45
C HIS A 244 29.38 28.05 10.34
N ILE A 245 30.62 28.10 9.89
CA ILE A 245 31.78 27.57 10.59
C ILE A 245 32.56 28.76 11.13
N ARG A 246 32.70 28.82 12.46
CA ARG A 246 33.36 29.91 13.17
C ARG A 246 34.28 29.37 14.27
N PRO A 247 35.24 30.17 14.74
CA PRO A 247 35.99 29.86 15.94
C PRO A 247 35.07 29.49 17.12
N ASN A 248 35.53 28.53 17.92
CA ASN A 248 34.84 28.07 19.12
C ASN A 248 34.70 29.24 20.10
N LYS A 249 33.53 29.36 20.74
CA LYS A 249 33.18 30.43 21.70
C LYS A 249 33.06 31.85 21.11
N GLU A 250 33.08 32.02 19.79
CA GLU A 250 32.76 33.31 19.18
C GLU A 250 31.28 33.64 19.37
N GLN A 251 30.98 34.71 20.13
CA GLN A 251 29.61 35.18 20.31
C GLN A 251 29.28 36.22 19.23
N VAL A 252 28.46 35.82 18.26
CA VAL A 252 28.01 36.70 17.19
C VAL A 252 26.50 36.91 17.32
N PRO A 253 26.01 38.16 17.43
CA PRO A 253 24.58 38.42 17.52
C PRO A 253 23.82 37.79 16.34
N GLY A 254 22.75 37.05 16.65
CA GLY A 254 21.96 36.35 15.65
C GLY A 254 22.54 35.03 15.17
N PHE A 255 23.63 34.53 15.75
CA PHE A 255 24.13 33.18 15.50
C PHE A 255 24.03 32.34 16.77
N VAL A 256 23.56 31.10 16.61
CA VAL A 256 23.46 30.13 17.70
C VAL A 256 24.35 28.94 17.39
N GLN A 257 25.23 28.58 18.33
CA GLN A 257 26.07 27.39 18.21
C GLN A 257 25.20 26.14 18.27
N VAL A 258 25.34 25.26 17.28
CA VAL A 258 24.55 24.02 17.15
C VAL A 258 25.38 22.75 17.32
N ASP A 259 26.69 22.81 17.05
CA ASP A 259 27.59 21.66 17.22
C ASP A 259 29.04 22.13 17.41
N GLU A 260 29.85 21.32 18.09
CA GLU A 260 31.31 21.51 18.21
C GLU A 260 32.02 20.60 17.21
N LEU A 261 32.71 21.20 16.23
CA LEU A 261 33.30 20.46 15.11
C LEU A 261 34.62 19.82 15.53
N ASP A 262 35.46 20.65 16.12
CA ASP A 262 36.77 20.34 16.68
C ASP A 262 37.08 21.32 17.83
N GLY A 263 38.24 21.21 18.46
CA GLY A 263 38.59 22.07 19.60
C GLY A 263 38.74 23.56 19.25
N GLU A 264 38.81 23.92 17.98
CA GLU A 264 39.06 25.28 17.50
C GLU A 264 37.84 25.90 16.81
N GLU A 265 36.98 25.10 16.18
CA GLU A 265 35.84 25.57 15.38
C GLU A 265 34.51 24.92 15.81
N SER A 266 33.43 25.66 15.63
CA SER A 266 32.07 25.22 15.93
C SER A 266 31.12 25.57 14.79
N ALA A 267 30.03 24.81 14.69
CA ALA A 267 28.96 25.04 13.74
C ALA A 267 27.91 25.97 14.35
N TYR A 268 27.46 26.94 13.58
CA TYR A 268 26.48 27.94 13.95
C TYR A 268 25.38 28.03 12.89
N VAL A 269 24.17 28.34 13.33
CA VAL A 269 23.05 28.69 12.45
C VAL A 269 22.65 30.14 12.67
N PHE A 270 22.25 30.81 11.59
CA PHE A 270 21.70 32.15 11.68
C PHE A 270 20.25 32.10 12.18
N VAL A 271 20.03 32.73 13.32
CA VAL A 271 18.72 32.97 13.92
C VAL A 271 18.44 34.46 13.79
N PRO A 272 17.50 34.87 12.91
CA PRO A 272 17.07 36.25 12.82
C PRO A 272 16.68 36.73 14.23
N GLN A 273 17.12 37.93 14.61
CA GLN A 273 16.63 38.59 15.81
C GLN A 273 15.16 38.96 15.58
N SER A 274 14.28 37.98 15.73
CA SER A 274 12.87 38.25 15.82
C SER A 274 12.68 39.04 17.12
N GLY A 275 11.92 40.13 17.07
CA GLY A 275 11.55 40.88 18.28
C GLY A 275 10.76 40.05 19.30
N ASP A 276 10.42 38.80 18.96
CA ASP A 276 9.82 37.83 19.87
C ASP A 276 10.91 37.00 20.58
N PRO A 277 11.14 37.22 21.89
CA PRO A 277 12.06 36.41 22.69
C PRO A 277 11.60 34.95 22.83
N ASN A 278 10.35 34.62 22.45
CA ASN A 278 9.83 33.26 22.43
C ASN A 278 9.91 32.60 21.04
N ALA A 279 10.56 33.24 20.06
CA ALA A 279 10.79 32.60 18.77
C ALA A 279 11.45 31.25 19.00
N ASN A 280 10.74 30.20 18.58
CA ASN A 280 11.10 28.83 18.90
C ASN A 280 12.43 28.50 18.21
N LEU A 281 13.53 28.51 18.96
CA LEU A 281 14.86 28.19 18.48
C LEU A 281 14.88 26.84 17.76
N ALA A 282 13.99 25.91 18.13
CA ALA A 282 13.77 24.62 17.47
C ALA A 282 13.68 24.74 15.93
N LEU A 283 13.13 25.85 15.42
CA LEU A 283 12.89 26.06 13.99
C LEU A 283 14.16 26.35 13.17
N TYR A 284 15.25 26.70 13.84
CA TYR A 284 16.53 27.01 13.20
C TYR A 284 17.56 25.91 13.40
N TRP A 285 17.21 24.85 14.15
CA TRP A 285 18.10 23.72 14.28
C TRP A 285 18.26 23.02 12.92
N PRO A 286 19.49 22.61 12.58
CA PRO A 286 19.73 21.84 11.37
C PRO A 286 18.86 20.60 11.35
N HIS A 287 18.20 20.38 10.23
CA HIS A 287 17.33 19.24 10.00
C HIS A 287 18.15 17.97 9.76
N TYR A 288 19.37 18.11 9.21
CA TYR A 288 20.27 16.98 9.00
C TYR A 288 21.23 16.80 10.19
N ARG A 289 21.30 15.56 10.68
CA ARG A 289 22.17 15.17 11.81
C ARG A 289 23.60 14.91 11.30
N ASN A 290 24.60 14.86 12.17
CA ASN A 290 26.00 14.57 11.81
C ASN A 290 26.77 15.72 11.09
N LEU A 291 26.55 16.95 11.56
CA LEU A 291 27.22 18.15 11.05
C LEU A 291 28.75 18.06 11.15
N ARG A 292 29.26 17.49 12.25
CA ARG A 292 30.69 17.28 12.47
C ARG A 292 31.36 16.52 11.32
N SER A 293 30.80 15.39 10.89
CA SER A 293 31.42 14.55 9.88
C SER A 293 31.29 15.14 8.48
N ILE A 294 30.15 15.76 8.15
CA ILE A 294 29.99 16.53 6.91
C ILE A 294 31.01 17.66 6.86
N THR A 295 31.10 18.45 7.92
CA THR A 295 31.96 19.63 7.93
C THR A 295 33.43 19.23 7.81
N ARG A 296 33.87 18.19 8.53
CA ARG A 296 35.24 17.65 8.40
C ARG A 296 35.52 17.15 6.98
N TYR A 297 34.54 16.52 6.34
CA TYR A 297 34.65 16.04 4.97
C TYR A 297 34.72 17.19 3.95
N VAL A 298 33.80 18.15 4.02
CA VAL A 298 33.75 19.32 3.14
C VAL A 298 35.02 20.18 3.29
N LYS A 299 35.52 20.36 4.52
CA LYS A 299 36.85 20.95 4.79
C LYS A 299 37.96 20.21 4.04
N SER A 300 37.95 18.87 4.08
CA SER A 300 39.00 18.04 3.48
C SER A 300 39.07 18.09 1.96
N ILE A 301 37.94 18.41 1.30
CA ILE A 301 37.88 18.56 -0.17
C ILE A 301 37.99 20.02 -0.62
N GLY A 302 38.01 20.99 0.31
CA GLY A 302 38.19 22.41 0.00
C GLY A 302 36.94 23.12 -0.53
N GLU A 303 35.76 22.54 -0.39
CA GLU A 303 34.47 23.05 -0.94
C GLU A 303 33.72 23.94 0.06
N ILE A 304 34.43 24.71 0.89
CA ILE A 304 33.81 25.66 1.82
C ILE A 304 33.74 27.02 1.15
N GLU A 305 32.54 27.59 1.14
CA GLU A 305 32.31 28.91 0.56
C GLU A 305 32.77 29.99 1.54
N ASP A 306 33.62 30.90 1.06
CA ASP A 306 33.96 32.12 1.77
C ASP A 306 32.86 33.16 1.52
N CYS A 307 32.34 33.80 2.56
CA CYS A 307 31.39 34.89 2.41
C CYS A 307 32.04 36.08 1.65
N PRO A 308 31.24 36.86 0.90
CA PRO A 308 31.74 38.07 0.25
C PRO A 308 32.31 39.05 1.29
N LYS A 309 33.51 39.58 1.02
CA LYS A 309 34.36 40.35 1.95
C LYS A 309 33.74 41.64 2.54
N SER A 310 32.52 42.01 2.17
CA SER A 310 31.89 43.27 2.59
C SER A 310 31.16 43.21 3.93
N ASP A 311 30.93 42.02 4.50
CA ASP A 311 30.29 41.87 5.80
C ASP A 311 31.31 41.50 6.88
N GLU A 312 31.43 42.30 7.94
CA GLU A 312 32.24 41.97 9.13
C GLU A 312 31.75 40.69 9.85
N ALA A 313 30.53 40.23 9.52
CA ALA A 313 29.99 38.94 9.95
C ALA A 313 30.40 37.75 9.06
N CYS A 314 31.29 37.93 8.09
CA CYS A 314 31.73 36.93 7.11
C CYS A 314 32.37 35.70 7.78
N ALA A 315 31.59 34.63 7.92
CA ALA A 315 32.06 33.31 8.30
C ALA A 315 31.99 32.36 7.10
N LYS A 316 32.89 31.39 7.08
CA LYS A 316 32.81 30.24 6.17
C LYS A 316 31.47 29.54 6.36
N TYR A 317 30.85 29.06 5.29
CA TYR A 317 29.61 28.30 5.41
C TYR A 317 29.54 27.12 4.45
N VAL A 318 28.64 26.19 4.77
CA VAL A 318 28.26 25.06 3.93
C VAL A 318 26.74 25.00 3.88
N THR A 319 26.18 24.84 2.69
CA THR A 319 24.74 24.60 2.52
C THR A 319 24.51 23.10 2.29
N ILE A 320 23.78 22.49 3.20
CA ILE A 320 23.48 21.07 3.22
C ILE A 320 22.05 20.89 2.72
N PRO A 321 21.81 20.12 1.64
CA PRO A 321 20.45 19.81 1.17
C PRO A 321 19.76 18.80 2.10
N ALA A 322 19.47 19.21 3.33
CA ALA A 322 19.03 18.35 4.41
C ALA A 322 17.81 17.50 4.06
N GLY A 323 16.82 18.10 3.39
CA GLY A 323 15.61 17.39 2.95
C GLY A 323 15.91 16.24 1.99
N TYR A 324 16.86 16.43 1.07
CA TYR A 324 17.31 15.40 0.14
C TYR A 324 18.06 14.26 0.86
N PHE A 325 18.96 14.59 1.78
CA PHE A 325 19.71 13.56 2.51
C PHE A 325 18.84 12.76 3.47
N ASN A 326 17.97 13.44 4.24
CA ASN A 326 16.98 12.77 5.08
C ASN A 326 16.10 11.83 4.25
N PHE A 327 15.65 12.29 3.06
CA PHE A 327 14.87 11.48 2.14
C PHE A 327 15.64 10.24 1.66
N ILE A 328 16.88 10.40 1.19
CA ILE A 328 17.65 9.30 0.62
C ILE A 328 18.09 8.28 1.67
N GLU A 329 18.49 8.69 2.87
CA GLU A 329 18.83 7.76 3.94
C GLU A 329 17.65 6.88 4.36
N LYS A 330 16.45 7.46 4.26
CA LYS A 330 15.21 6.74 4.45
C LYS A 330 14.98 5.78 3.27
N VAL A 331 15.07 6.24 2.04
CA VAL A 331 14.70 5.47 0.84
C VAL A 331 15.75 4.41 0.43
N ILE A 332 17.02 4.52 0.82
CA ILE A 332 18.11 3.63 0.38
C ILE A 332 18.04 2.18 0.92
N GLN A 333 17.07 1.83 1.75
CA GLN A 333 16.89 0.46 2.24
C GLN A 333 15.80 -0.28 1.43
N PRO A 334 16.07 -0.75 0.19
CA PRO A 334 15.07 -1.45 -0.58
C PRO A 334 14.87 -2.86 -0.03
N ASP A 335 13.64 -3.18 0.32
CA ASP A 335 13.21 -4.56 0.51
C ASP A 335 12.43 -5.01 -0.73
N MET A 336 12.98 -5.97 -1.47
CA MET A 336 12.31 -6.58 -2.61
C MET A 336 12.03 -8.05 -2.30
N TYR A 337 10.79 -8.52 -2.51
CA TYR A 337 10.46 -9.91 -2.25
C TYR A 337 9.28 -10.42 -3.07
N ALA A 338 9.27 -11.73 -3.35
CA ALA A 338 8.13 -12.41 -3.95
C ALA A 338 7.05 -12.56 -2.89
N TYR A 339 5.89 -11.96 -3.13
CA TYR A 339 4.77 -12.02 -2.21
C TYR A 339 4.03 -13.36 -2.34
N SER A 340 3.66 -13.72 -3.57
CA SER A 340 3.00 -15.00 -3.85
C SER A 340 3.16 -15.44 -5.30
N LEU A 341 3.06 -16.74 -5.52
CA LEU A 341 3.16 -17.37 -6.84
C LEU A 341 1.94 -18.25 -7.10
N PHE A 342 1.38 -18.16 -8.29
CA PHE A 342 0.23 -18.92 -8.75
C PHE A 342 0.52 -19.62 -10.09
N PRO A 343 0.17 -20.91 -10.23
CA PRO A 343 -0.24 -21.79 -9.15
C PRO A 343 0.95 -22.10 -8.22
N ARG A 344 0.70 -22.12 -6.90
CA ARG A 344 1.70 -22.62 -5.94
C ARG A 344 1.90 -24.11 -6.12
N MET A 345 0.80 -24.85 -6.26
CA MET A 345 0.75 -26.23 -6.74
C MET A 345 -0.49 -26.39 -7.63
N GLU A 346 -0.31 -26.90 -8.84
CA GLU A 346 -1.39 -27.38 -9.69
C GLU A 346 -1.25 -28.90 -9.78
N ALA A 347 -2.33 -29.65 -9.53
CA ALA A 347 -2.33 -31.10 -9.65
C ALA A 347 -3.47 -31.57 -10.55
N THR A 348 -3.21 -32.55 -11.40
CA THR A 348 -4.24 -33.27 -12.15
C THR A 348 -4.51 -34.61 -11.50
N SER A 349 -5.80 -34.94 -11.37
CA SER A 349 -6.22 -36.29 -11.01
C SER A 349 -6.05 -37.19 -12.23
N VAL A 350 -5.08 -38.09 -12.19
CA VAL A 350 -4.94 -39.18 -13.15
C VAL A 350 -5.75 -40.35 -12.61
N LEU A 351 -6.84 -40.69 -13.31
CA LEU A 351 -7.57 -41.93 -13.11
C LEU A 351 -6.91 -43.00 -13.97
N SER A 352 -6.11 -43.86 -13.33
CA SER A 352 -5.50 -45.00 -14.00
C SER A 352 -6.32 -46.26 -13.68
N GLY A 353 -7.04 -46.77 -14.67
CA GLY A 353 -7.72 -48.05 -14.60
C GLY A 353 -6.81 -49.13 -15.14
N ARG A 354 -6.29 -50.01 -14.27
CA ARG A 354 -5.54 -51.19 -14.72
C ARG A 354 -6.47 -52.39 -14.67
N SER A 355 -6.91 -52.87 -15.83
CA SER A 355 -7.61 -54.14 -15.95
C SER A 355 -6.59 -55.24 -16.15
N ASN A 356 -6.37 -56.07 -15.14
CA ASN A 356 -5.64 -57.30 -15.31
C ASN A 356 -6.66 -58.41 -15.61
N THR A 357 -6.68 -58.88 -16.85
CA THR A 357 -7.39 -60.11 -17.22
C THR A 357 -6.49 -61.28 -16.86
N ILE A 358 -6.86 -62.04 -15.83
CA ILE A 358 -6.17 -63.28 -15.46
C ILE A 358 -6.96 -64.42 -16.11
N ASN A 359 -6.45 -64.95 -17.23
CA ASN A 359 -7.00 -66.15 -17.84
C ASN A 359 -6.36 -67.37 -17.18
N ILE A 360 -7.11 -68.08 -16.35
CA ILE A 360 -6.68 -69.36 -15.77
C ILE A 360 -7.32 -70.46 -16.61
N ASP A 361 -6.58 -70.95 -17.61
CA ASP A 361 -6.94 -72.16 -18.34
C ASP A 361 -6.49 -73.37 -17.52
N TYR A 362 -7.45 -74.05 -16.87
CA TYR A 362 -7.20 -75.37 -16.30
C TYR A 362 -7.23 -76.41 -17.42
N PRO A 363 -6.15 -77.16 -17.66
CA PRO A 363 -6.20 -78.32 -18.55
C PRO A 363 -7.00 -79.43 -17.86
N ALA A 364 -8.28 -79.56 -18.23
CA ALA A 364 -9.04 -80.75 -17.91
C ALA A 364 -8.47 -81.93 -18.70
N GLY A 365 -8.12 -83.00 -18.00
CA GLY A 365 -7.58 -84.22 -18.57
C GLY A 365 -8.47 -84.76 -19.70
N THR A 366 -7.80 -85.27 -20.73
CA THR A 366 -8.34 -85.91 -21.91
C THR A 366 -9.24 -87.10 -21.56
N GLU A 367 -10.55 -86.91 -21.55
CA GLU A 367 -11.54 -87.90 -22.02
C GLU A 367 -12.72 -87.15 -22.66
N GLU A 368 -13.21 -87.69 -23.76
CA GLU A 368 -14.08 -87.06 -24.75
C GLU A 368 -15.35 -86.41 -24.15
N GLY A 369 -15.54 -85.11 -24.38
CA GLY A 369 -16.84 -84.44 -24.24
C GLY A 369 -17.00 -83.37 -23.14
N GLY A 370 -15.92 -82.87 -22.53
CA GLY A 370 -16.00 -81.83 -21.49
C GLY A 370 -16.07 -80.39 -22.00
N SER A 371 -17.10 -79.64 -21.61
CA SER A 371 -17.22 -78.19 -21.82
C SER A 371 -16.13 -77.44 -21.02
N GLN A 372 -15.30 -76.64 -21.70
CA GLN A 372 -14.32 -75.76 -21.06
C GLN A 372 -15.08 -74.64 -20.32
N ILE A 373 -14.94 -74.58 -18.99
CA ILE A 373 -15.41 -73.46 -18.17
C ILE A 373 -14.19 -72.58 -17.89
N GLY A 374 -13.99 -71.53 -18.70
CA GLY A 374 -13.05 -70.47 -18.39
C GLY A 374 -13.65 -69.49 -17.39
N PHE A 375 -12.95 -69.22 -16.29
CA PHE A 375 -13.31 -68.13 -15.38
C PHE A 375 -12.52 -66.88 -15.77
N ASP A 376 -13.17 -65.93 -16.44
CA ASP A 376 -12.61 -64.61 -16.67
C ASP A 376 -12.78 -63.76 -15.42
N ALA A 377 -11.73 -63.67 -14.60
CA ALA A 377 -11.65 -62.70 -13.52
C ALA A 377 -10.98 -61.42 -14.05
N THR A 378 -11.78 -60.37 -14.27
CA THR A 378 -11.29 -59.02 -14.56
C THR A 378 -11.16 -58.24 -13.27
N ASP A 379 -9.95 -58.15 -12.73
CA ASP A 379 -9.68 -57.25 -11.61
C ASP A 379 -9.42 -55.84 -12.17
N ARG A 380 -10.37 -54.94 -11.91
CA ARG A 380 -10.28 -53.52 -12.26
C ARG A 380 -9.86 -52.75 -11.01
N SER A 381 -8.57 -52.43 -10.95
CA SER A 381 -8.08 -51.48 -9.97
C SER A 381 -8.09 -50.08 -10.57
N ASP A 382 -9.00 -49.24 -10.10
CA ASP A 382 -9.03 -47.82 -10.41
C ASP A 382 -8.21 -47.08 -9.35
N ARG A 383 -7.05 -46.54 -9.73
CA ARG A 383 -6.24 -45.67 -8.87
C ARG A 383 -6.39 -44.25 -9.34
N ALA A 384 -6.98 -43.41 -8.49
CA ALA A 384 -6.90 -41.96 -8.62
C ALA A 384 -5.61 -41.49 -7.94
N SER A 385 -4.71 -40.89 -8.70
CA SER A 385 -3.50 -40.23 -8.19
C SER A 385 -3.55 -38.74 -8.54
N LEU A 386 -3.12 -37.88 -7.62
CA LEU A 386 -2.90 -36.46 -7.90
C LEU A 386 -1.44 -36.28 -8.32
N GLU A 387 -1.21 -35.93 -9.58
CA GLU A 387 0.12 -35.64 -10.09
C GLU A 387 0.31 -34.12 -10.21
N PRO A 388 1.35 -33.53 -9.56
CA PRO A 388 1.59 -32.10 -9.66
C PRO A 388 2.04 -31.74 -11.10
N MET A 389 1.23 -30.96 -11.80
CA MET A 389 1.54 -30.42 -13.13
C MET A 389 2.47 -29.21 -13.07
N ALA A 390 2.36 -28.40 -12.03
CA ALA A 390 3.18 -27.21 -11.87
C ALA A 390 3.42 -26.91 -10.39
N VAL A 391 4.66 -26.58 -10.06
CA VAL A 391 5.06 -26.17 -8.70
C VAL A 391 5.82 -24.86 -8.80
N GLY A 392 5.31 -23.83 -8.11
CA GLY A 392 6.00 -22.55 -7.97
C GLY A 392 7.06 -22.60 -6.86
N PHE A 393 8.19 -21.94 -7.07
CA PHE A 393 9.28 -21.85 -6.09
C PHE A 393 9.84 -20.42 -5.99
N THR A 394 10.37 -20.07 -4.83
CA THR A 394 11.09 -18.82 -4.56
C THR A 394 12.45 -19.13 -3.97
N ASP A 395 13.48 -18.41 -4.37
CA ASP A 395 14.82 -18.48 -3.78
C ASP A 395 15.02 -17.25 -2.88
N SER A 396 15.40 -17.47 -1.62
CA SER A 396 15.49 -16.41 -0.60
C SER A 396 16.90 -15.87 -0.39
N GLN A 397 17.85 -16.24 -1.26
CA GLN A 397 19.28 -15.98 -1.03
C GLN A 397 19.73 -14.56 -1.39
N SER A 398 18.98 -13.84 -2.22
CA SER A 398 19.38 -12.51 -2.70
C SER A 398 18.60 -11.40 -2.01
N THR A 399 19.32 -10.39 -1.50
CA THR A 399 18.73 -9.14 -1.01
C THR A 399 18.48 -8.13 -2.14
N LYS A 400 19.02 -8.37 -3.34
CA LYS A 400 19.00 -7.44 -4.48
C LYS A 400 18.13 -7.89 -5.65
N SER A 401 17.75 -9.17 -5.66
CA SER A 401 16.89 -9.77 -6.68
C SER A 401 15.80 -10.60 -6.04
N ILE A 402 14.65 -10.63 -6.70
CA ILE A 402 13.57 -11.56 -6.40
C ILE A 402 13.71 -12.73 -7.36
N ASP A 403 14.13 -13.86 -6.83
CA ASP A 403 14.35 -15.07 -7.61
C ASP A 403 13.20 -16.04 -7.39
N PHE A 404 12.50 -16.40 -8.46
CA PHE A 404 11.37 -17.33 -8.39
C PHE A 404 11.16 -18.06 -9.72
N GLY A 405 10.24 -19.02 -9.74
CA GLY A 405 9.95 -19.74 -10.96
C GLY A 405 8.89 -20.80 -10.82
N TRP A 406 8.76 -21.60 -11.88
CA TRP A 406 7.88 -22.76 -11.92
C TRP A 406 8.60 -23.96 -12.52
N VAL A 407 8.39 -25.12 -11.93
CA VAL A 407 8.68 -26.41 -12.55
C VAL A 407 7.37 -26.95 -13.10
N ILE A 408 7.38 -27.35 -14.37
CA ILE A 408 6.19 -27.77 -15.13
C ILE A 408 6.40 -29.20 -15.60
N ASP A 409 5.49 -30.08 -15.20
CA ASP A 409 5.40 -31.44 -15.69
C ASP A 409 4.59 -31.49 -16.99
N ILE A 410 5.07 -32.28 -17.95
CA ILE A 410 4.51 -32.38 -19.30
C ILE A 410 3.45 -33.48 -19.38
N GLY A 411 3.41 -34.35 -18.36
CA GLY A 411 2.53 -35.51 -18.34
C GLY A 411 2.82 -36.50 -19.46
N ALA A 412 2.10 -37.62 -19.45
CA ALA A 412 2.36 -38.75 -20.35
C ALA A 412 2.06 -38.50 -21.85
N GLY A 413 1.49 -37.35 -22.21
CA GLY A 413 0.99 -37.07 -23.56
C GLY A 413 1.96 -36.39 -24.51
N GLY A 414 3.01 -35.71 -24.01
CA GLY A 414 4.02 -35.06 -24.85
C GLY A 414 3.51 -33.98 -25.83
N ALA A 415 2.24 -33.57 -25.74
CA ALA A 415 1.66 -32.54 -26.59
C ALA A 415 2.12 -31.15 -26.13
N PRO A 416 2.35 -30.19 -27.03
CA PRO A 416 2.56 -28.80 -26.65
C PRO A 416 1.38 -28.25 -25.85
N PHE A 417 1.68 -27.50 -24.80
CA PHE A 417 0.65 -26.85 -23.98
C PHE A 417 1.15 -25.51 -23.46
N GLN A 418 0.19 -24.67 -23.08
CA GLN A 418 0.44 -23.35 -22.51
C GLN A 418 -0.16 -23.28 -21.10
N LYS A 419 0.59 -22.70 -20.16
CA LYS A 419 0.16 -22.45 -18.80
C LYS A 419 0.29 -20.97 -18.49
N SER A 420 -0.77 -20.41 -17.93
CA SER A 420 -0.76 -19.05 -17.40
C SER A 420 -0.38 -19.09 -15.93
N GLN A 421 0.61 -18.29 -15.56
CA GLN A 421 1.20 -18.18 -14.24
C GLN A 421 1.13 -16.72 -13.80
N PHE A 422 1.08 -16.51 -12.49
CA PHE A 422 0.98 -15.18 -11.92
C PHE A 422 1.88 -15.05 -10.71
N ALA A 423 2.63 -13.96 -10.62
CA ALA A 423 3.47 -13.65 -9.49
C ALA A 423 3.07 -12.28 -8.93
N LEU A 424 2.86 -12.20 -7.63
CA LEU A 424 2.84 -10.94 -6.91
C LEU A 424 4.23 -10.67 -6.38
N ILE A 425 4.79 -9.53 -6.71
CA ILE A 425 6.08 -9.07 -6.19
C ILE A 425 5.89 -7.76 -5.44
N SER A 426 6.61 -7.60 -4.34
CA SER A 426 6.75 -6.33 -3.62
C SER A 426 8.08 -5.70 -4.02
N VAL A 427 8.02 -4.49 -4.55
CA VAL A 427 9.21 -3.73 -4.95
C VAL A 427 9.10 -2.31 -4.41
N PRO A 428 10.22 -1.60 -4.19
CA PRO A 428 10.18 -0.22 -3.76
C PRO A 428 9.31 0.65 -4.66
N ALA A 429 8.48 1.50 -4.06
CA ALA A 429 7.48 2.29 -4.77
C ALA A 429 8.09 3.23 -5.82
N TRP A 430 9.36 3.57 -5.68
CA TRP A 430 10.12 4.40 -6.61
C TRP A 430 10.76 3.65 -7.77
N THR A 431 10.64 2.32 -7.79
CA THR A 431 11.15 1.52 -8.88
C THR A 431 10.39 1.92 -10.14
N SER A 432 11.09 2.50 -11.12
CA SER A 432 10.51 2.92 -12.40
C SER A 432 10.65 1.85 -13.48
N ARG A 433 11.48 0.84 -13.22
CA ARG A 433 11.82 -0.20 -14.18
C ARG A 433 12.27 -1.47 -13.48
N LEU A 434 11.70 -2.59 -13.92
CA LEU A 434 12.12 -3.93 -13.54
C LEU A 434 12.96 -4.54 -14.65
N THR A 435 14.08 -5.13 -14.29
CA THR A 435 14.83 -6.01 -15.19
C THR A 435 14.46 -7.44 -14.85
N VAL A 436 13.79 -8.12 -15.77
CA VAL A 436 13.34 -9.50 -15.61
C VAL A 436 14.26 -10.39 -16.43
N THR A 437 15.16 -11.09 -15.75
CA THR A 437 16.02 -12.11 -16.38
C THR A 437 15.31 -13.44 -16.36
N VAL A 438 15.09 -14.02 -17.53
CA VAL A 438 14.41 -15.30 -17.72
C VAL A 438 15.42 -16.36 -18.11
N ARG A 439 15.37 -17.49 -17.41
CA ARG A 439 16.11 -18.70 -17.75
C ARG A 439 15.12 -19.85 -17.86
N THR A 440 15.13 -20.51 -19.00
CA THR A 440 14.25 -21.67 -19.26
C THR A 440 15.07 -22.91 -19.52
N GLY A 441 14.53 -24.09 -19.24
CA GLY A 441 15.23 -25.33 -19.55
C GLY A 441 14.50 -26.57 -19.09
N TRP A 442 15.30 -27.63 -18.93
CA TRP A 442 14.83 -28.95 -18.53
C TRP A 442 15.54 -29.39 -17.25
N LEU A 443 14.80 -30.02 -16.36
CA LEU A 443 15.38 -30.70 -15.21
C LEU A 443 15.86 -32.10 -15.63
N GLY A 444 17.11 -32.42 -15.30
CA GLY A 444 17.64 -33.77 -15.40
C GLY A 444 17.06 -34.73 -14.36
N SER A 445 17.46 -35.99 -14.41
CA SER A 445 16.95 -37.03 -13.51
C SER A 445 17.36 -36.83 -12.05
N SER A 446 18.47 -36.11 -11.81
CA SER A 446 18.91 -35.69 -10.47
C SER A 446 18.47 -34.27 -10.12
N SER A 447 17.50 -33.71 -10.87
CA SER A 447 17.00 -32.34 -10.73
C SER A 447 18.04 -31.27 -11.07
N GLU A 448 19.06 -31.59 -11.87
CA GLU A 448 19.97 -30.56 -12.40
C GLU A 448 19.25 -29.68 -13.41
N GLU A 449 19.44 -28.37 -13.33
CA GLU A 449 18.92 -27.44 -14.32
C GLU A 449 19.80 -27.43 -15.59
N ASN A 450 19.31 -28.05 -16.65
CA ASN A 450 19.87 -27.93 -18.00
C ASN A 450 19.17 -26.78 -18.73
N GLY A 451 19.64 -25.56 -18.42
CA GLY A 451 19.08 -24.30 -18.91
C GLY A 451 19.61 -23.86 -20.27
N SER A 452 18.79 -23.06 -20.96
CA SER A 452 19.21 -22.16 -22.03
C SER A 452 19.96 -20.94 -21.47
N GLU A 453 20.66 -20.22 -22.34
CA GLU A 453 21.24 -18.93 -21.99
C GLU A 453 20.14 -17.97 -21.52
N PRO A 454 20.36 -17.24 -20.42
CA PRO A 454 19.38 -16.31 -19.90
C PRO A 454 19.19 -15.13 -20.86
N TYR A 455 17.96 -14.62 -20.94
CA TYR A 455 17.64 -13.39 -21.66
C TYR A 455 16.89 -12.43 -20.74
N SER A 456 16.98 -11.13 -21.00
CA SER A 456 16.45 -10.10 -20.11
C SER A 456 15.42 -9.21 -20.79
N TYR A 457 14.38 -8.84 -20.03
CA TYR A 457 13.40 -7.83 -20.42
C TYR A 457 13.47 -6.65 -19.48
N SER A 458 13.19 -5.47 -20.03
CA SER A 458 13.00 -4.25 -19.27
C SER A 458 11.52 -3.90 -19.25
N VAL A 459 10.92 -3.84 -18.07
CA VAL A 459 9.50 -3.53 -17.88
C VAL A 459 9.40 -2.19 -17.16
N PRO A 460 8.90 -1.13 -17.82
CA PRO A 460 8.64 0.14 -17.14
C PRO A 460 7.44 -0.04 -16.20
N ILE A 461 7.57 0.48 -14.97
CA ILE A 461 6.49 0.52 -13.98
C ILE A 461 6.33 1.96 -13.47
N PRO A 462 5.09 2.42 -13.23
CA PRO A 462 4.86 3.77 -12.75
C PRO A 462 5.32 3.89 -11.29
N PRO A 463 6.12 4.89 -10.92
CA PRO A 463 6.46 5.12 -9.53
C PRO A 463 5.21 5.56 -8.74
N ASP A 464 5.07 5.05 -7.53
CA ASP A 464 4.01 5.43 -6.59
C ASP A 464 4.57 6.41 -5.55
N TYR A 465 4.37 7.70 -5.80
CA TYR A 465 4.87 8.73 -4.90
C TYR A 465 4.06 8.86 -3.61
N GLU A 466 2.82 8.36 -3.56
CA GLU A 466 1.97 8.46 -2.37
C GLU A 466 2.42 7.45 -1.30
N ALA A 467 3.04 6.33 -1.72
CA ALA A 467 3.68 5.39 -0.82
C ALA A 467 4.84 6.02 0.00
N PHE A 468 5.51 7.05 -0.52
CA PHE A 468 6.54 7.78 0.24
C PHE A 468 5.97 8.51 1.44
N ASP A 469 4.74 9.00 1.37
CA ASP A 469 4.16 9.77 2.46
C ASP A 469 3.99 8.89 3.71
N ALA A 470 3.58 7.64 3.53
CA ALA A 470 3.45 6.67 4.62
C ALA A 470 4.80 6.40 5.30
N PHE A 471 5.85 6.38 4.49
CA PHE A 471 7.20 6.12 4.95
C PHE A 471 7.83 7.34 5.64
N ILE A 472 7.54 8.53 5.14
CA ILE A 472 8.06 9.81 5.64
C ILE A 472 7.30 10.24 6.88
N GLY A 473 5.97 10.31 6.83
CA GLY A 473 5.13 10.80 7.93
C GLY A 473 5.04 9.87 9.14
N GLY A 474 5.63 8.68 9.06
CA GLY A 474 5.62 7.70 10.14
C GLY A 474 4.38 6.81 10.14
N GLU A 475 4.50 5.70 10.87
CA GLU A 475 3.65 4.51 10.70
C GLU A 475 2.16 4.70 10.98
N GLU A 476 1.75 5.67 11.81
CA GLU A 476 0.41 5.67 12.39
C GLU A 476 -0.53 6.75 11.85
N ALA A 477 -0.04 7.98 11.64
CA ALA A 477 -0.88 9.10 11.22
C ALA A 477 -1.26 9.04 9.74
N VAL A 478 -0.34 8.57 8.89
CA VAL A 478 -0.55 8.55 7.44
C VAL A 478 -1.40 7.35 7.00
N ARG A 479 -1.47 6.28 7.79
CA ARG A 479 -2.13 5.03 7.41
C ARG A 479 -3.63 5.01 7.62
N ARG A 480 -4.16 5.84 8.50
CA ARG A 480 -5.60 5.81 8.82
C ARG A 480 -6.45 6.22 7.60
N PRO A 481 -7.68 5.71 7.47
CA PRO A 481 -8.62 6.22 6.49
C PRO A 481 -8.83 7.73 6.76
N GLN A 482 -9.04 8.52 5.72
CA GLN A 482 -9.25 9.97 5.85
C GLN A 482 -10.41 10.40 4.97
N ILE A 483 -11.55 10.65 5.60
CA ILE A 483 -12.75 11.20 4.99
C ILE A 483 -12.48 12.68 4.74
N ASN A 484 -12.68 13.11 3.50
CA ASN A 484 -12.59 14.51 3.14
C ASN A 484 -13.95 15.17 3.29
N ASP A 485 -14.23 15.67 4.50
CA ASP A 485 -15.48 16.35 4.84
C ASP A 485 -15.80 17.55 3.93
N GLU A 486 -14.77 18.23 3.43
CA GLU A 486 -14.90 19.44 2.61
C GLU A 486 -15.37 19.18 1.19
N LEU A 487 -15.17 17.96 0.70
CA LEU A 487 -15.64 17.50 -0.61
C LEU A 487 -16.97 16.74 -0.51
N MET A 488 -17.48 16.52 0.70
CA MET A 488 -18.81 15.97 0.92
C MET A 488 -19.87 17.06 0.80
N ASP A 489 -21.10 16.66 0.48
CA ASP A 489 -22.26 17.54 0.63
C ASP A 489 -22.34 18.06 2.08
N GLN A 490 -22.70 19.33 2.26
CA GLN A 490 -22.70 19.98 3.58
C GLN A 490 -23.61 19.25 4.57
N GLU A 491 -24.79 18.81 4.11
CA GLU A 491 -25.74 18.03 4.86
C GLU A 491 -26.17 16.81 4.02
N ILE A 492 -26.05 15.62 4.60
CA ILE A 492 -26.45 14.37 3.95
C ILE A 492 -27.75 13.90 4.58
N ASP A 493 -28.86 14.20 3.91
CA ASP A 493 -30.19 13.81 4.37
C ASP A 493 -30.57 12.42 3.87
N LEU A 494 -30.73 11.49 4.79
CA LEU A 494 -31.19 10.13 4.52
C LEU A 494 -32.60 9.94 5.09
N VAL A 495 -33.40 9.11 4.40
CA VAL A 495 -34.74 8.74 4.86
C VAL A 495 -34.70 7.30 5.34
N ALA A 496 -35.11 7.07 6.59
CA ALA A 496 -35.21 5.74 7.16
C ALA A 496 -36.09 4.84 6.28
N CYS A 497 -35.81 3.54 6.28
CA CYS A 497 -36.57 2.51 5.56
C CYS A 497 -36.52 2.61 4.02
N ARG A 498 -35.81 3.59 3.46
CA ARG A 498 -35.54 3.69 2.02
C ARG A 498 -34.12 3.26 1.69
N LYS A 499 -33.90 2.92 0.42
CA LYS A 499 -32.56 2.72 -0.13
C LYS A 499 -31.82 4.06 -0.12
N ALA A 500 -30.60 4.08 0.36
CA ALA A 500 -29.72 5.24 0.41
C ALA A 500 -28.35 4.93 -0.20
N SER A 501 -27.67 5.95 -0.68
CA SER A 501 -26.28 5.87 -1.12
C SER A 501 -25.55 7.14 -0.73
N ILE A 502 -24.31 6.99 -0.25
CA ILE A 502 -23.47 8.10 0.19
C ILE A 502 -22.15 8.04 -0.57
N LEU A 503 -21.80 9.12 -1.26
CA LEU A 503 -20.46 9.33 -1.79
C LEU A 503 -19.56 9.86 -0.68
N ILE A 504 -18.51 9.12 -0.35
CA ILE A 504 -17.55 9.46 0.71
C ILE A 504 -16.20 9.69 0.03
N PRO A 505 -15.85 10.93 -0.32
CA PRO A 505 -14.53 11.28 -0.83
C PRO A 505 -13.51 11.19 0.30
N GLY A 506 -12.28 10.84 -0.04
CA GLY A 506 -11.21 10.70 0.94
C GLY A 506 -10.04 9.87 0.46
N LEU A 507 -9.06 9.69 1.33
CA LEU A 507 -7.87 8.89 1.09
C LEU A 507 -7.95 7.59 1.90
N ARG A 508 -7.40 6.50 1.34
CA ARG A 508 -7.25 5.21 2.02
C ARG A 508 -8.56 4.61 2.56
N LEU A 509 -9.70 4.97 1.95
CA LEU A 509 -11.02 4.51 2.39
C LEU A 509 -11.38 3.08 1.92
N TRP A 510 -10.51 2.42 1.17
CA TRP A 510 -10.86 1.23 0.39
C TRP A 510 -10.33 -0.09 0.93
N ARG A 511 -9.38 -0.08 1.88
CA ARG A 511 -8.79 -1.31 2.45
C ARG A 511 -9.74 -1.97 3.43
N SER A 512 -10.32 -3.11 3.06
CA SER A 512 -11.25 -3.86 3.93
C SER A 512 -12.35 -2.98 4.51
N ALA A 513 -12.87 -2.08 3.68
CA ALA A 513 -13.73 -0.99 4.12
C ALA A 513 -15.04 -1.51 4.72
N MET A 514 -15.43 -0.93 5.85
CA MET A 514 -16.78 -1.03 6.41
C MET A 514 -17.26 0.38 6.72
N VAL A 515 -18.41 0.74 6.16
CA VAL A 515 -19.02 2.04 6.40
C VAL A 515 -20.22 1.86 7.31
N THR A 516 -20.33 2.71 8.32
CA THR A 516 -21.50 2.73 9.21
C THR A 516 -22.08 4.14 9.33
N VAL A 517 -23.41 4.24 9.36
CA VAL A 517 -24.14 5.45 9.73
C VAL A 517 -24.88 5.17 11.03
N GLY A 518 -24.45 5.79 12.13
CA GLY A 518 -24.88 5.41 13.46
C GLY A 518 -24.52 3.95 13.75
N SER A 519 -25.53 3.09 13.97
CA SER A 519 -25.36 1.64 14.17
C SER A 519 -25.59 0.81 12.91
N GLU A 520 -25.98 1.44 11.79
CA GLU A 520 -26.32 0.73 10.55
C GLU A 520 -25.08 0.54 9.67
N ARG A 521 -24.84 -0.68 9.19
CA ARG A 521 -23.72 -1.01 8.31
C ARG A 521 -24.16 -0.92 6.85
N ALA A 522 -23.29 -0.39 5.98
CA ALA A 522 -23.53 -0.41 4.53
C ALA A 522 -23.56 -1.85 4.00
N ASP A 523 -24.52 -2.15 3.13
CA ASP A 523 -24.66 -3.47 2.51
C ASP A 523 -23.61 -3.69 1.41
N ARG A 524 -23.24 -2.60 0.71
CA ARG A 524 -22.29 -2.63 -0.39
C ARG A 524 -21.42 -1.39 -0.37
N ILE A 525 -20.14 -1.60 -0.63
CA ILE A 525 -19.15 -0.53 -0.79
C ILE A 525 -18.56 -0.66 -2.18
N THR A 526 -18.54 0.45 -2.92
CA THR A 526 -17.92 0.52 -4.25
C THR A 526 -16.78 1.53 -4.20
N VAL A 527 -15.56 1.09 -4.50
CA VAL A 527 -14.38 1.96 -4.56
C VAL A 527 -14.40 2.75 -5.86
N LEU A 528 -14.15 4.06 -5.79
CA LEU A 528 -14.06 4.89 -6.99
C LEU A 528 -12.84 4.51 -7.83
N PRO A 529 -12.87 4.65 -9.17
CA PRO A 529 -11.75 4.25 -10.04
C PRO A 529 -10.40 4.92 -9.72
N ASN A 530 -10.44 6.11 -9.14
CA ASN A 530 -9.25 6.86 -8.73
C ASN A 530 -8.80 6.55 -7.29
N MET A 531 -9.50 5.65 -6.59
CA MET A 531 -9.27 5.30 -5.17
C MET A 531 -9.35 6.48 -4.19
N ARG A 532 -9.91 7.63 -4.62
CA ARG A 532 -10.07 8.85 -3.80
C ARG A 532 -11.47 9.00 -3.21
N GLY A 533 -12.12 7.87 -2.97
CA GLY A 533 -13.42 7.82 -2.36
C GLY A 533 -14.08 6.46 -2.52
N ILE A 534 -15.17 6.29 -1.79
CA ILE A 534 -16.03 5.11 -1.85
C ILE A 534 -17.49 5.56 -1.94
N ILE A 535 -18.34 4.70 -2.50
CA ILE A 535 -19.79 4.82 -2.46
C ILE A 535 -20.31 3.75 -1.52
N ALA A 536 -20.95 4.16 -0.42
CA ALA A 536 -21.61 3.27 0.51
C ALA A 536 -23.10 3.18 0.16
N GLU A 537 -23.61 1.98 -0.12
CA GLU A 537 -25.01 1.72 -0.40
C GLU A 537 -25.68 1.02 0.78
N PHE A 538 -26.86 1.51 1.16
CA PHE A 538 -27.73 0.95 2.19
C PHE A 538 -29.05 0.58 1.53
N THR A 539 -29.40 -0.71 1.53
CA THR A 539 -30.62 -1.25 0.95
C THR A 539 -31.84 -0.80 1.75
N LYS A 540 -31.71 -0.79 3.09
CA LYS A 540 -32.73 -0.30 4.01
C LYS A 540 -32.06 0.23 5.27
N LEU A 541 -32.20 1.52 5.54
CA LEU A 541 -31.77 2.10 6.82
C LEU A 541 -32.76 1.74 7.92
N SER A 542 -32.27 1.22 9.06
CA SER A 542 -33.12 0.99 10.23
C SER A 542 -33.67 2.29 10.80
N ARG A 543 -34.86 2.23 11.40
CA ARG A 543 -35.45 3.37 12.11
C ARG A 543 -34.55 3.75 13.29
N PRO A 544 -34.01 4.98 13.35
CA PRO A 544 -33.11 5.36 14.43
C PRO A 544 -33.88 5.51 15.75
N VAL A 545 -33.25 5.15 16.86
CA VAL A 545 -33.81 5.33 18.23
C VAL A 545 -33.99 6.83 18.55
N LYS A 546 -33.08 7.67 18.03
CA LYS A 546 -33.12 9.13 18.14
C LYS A 546 -33.07 9.73 16.73
N LEU A 547 -34.08 10.51 16.39
CA LEU A 547 -34.10 11.26 15.13
C LEU A 547 -33.06 12.37 15.14
N GLY A 548 -32.50 12.66 13.97
CA GLY A 548 -31.55 13.75 13.76
C GLY A 548 -30.17 13.28 13.31
N ALA A 549 -29.16 13.98 13.79
CA ALA A 549 -27.76 13.81 13.39
C ALA A 549 -27.22 12.43 13.79
N ALA A 550 -26.51 11.80 12.86
CA ALA A 550 -25.90 10.50 12.95
C ALA A 550 -24.42 10.59 12.55
N THR A 551 -23.60 9.80 13.25
CA THR A 551 -22.17 9.72 12.98
C THR A 551 -21.90 8.84 11.77
N LEU A 552 -21.18 9.35 10.78
CA LEU A 552 -20.60 8.55 9.70
C LEU A 552 -19.24 8.02 10.15
N ARG A 553 -18.99 6.72 9.99
CA ARG A 553 -17.68 6.11 10.22
C ARG A 553 -17.26 5.27 9.04
N VAL A 554 -15.98 5.36 8.69
CA VAL A 554 -15.33 4.46 7.74
C VAL A 554 -14.25 3.70 8.50
N TRP A 555 -14.42 2.39 8.60
CA TRP A 555 -13.47 1.47 9.18
C TRP A 555 -12.68 0.82 8.04
N THR A 556 -11.37 0.68 8.21
CA THR A 556 -10.48 -0.05 7.31
C THR A 556 -9.58 -0.96 8.16
N SER A 557 -8.76 -1.80 7.51
CA SER A 557 -7.71 -2.54 8.23
C SER A 557 -6.74 -1.61 8.95
N GLU A 558 -6.55 -0.39 8.43
CA GLU A 558 -5.62 0.61 8.96
C GLU A 558 -6.21 1.54 10.03
N GLY A 559 -7.49 1.37 10.41
CA GLY A 559 -8.11 2.12 11.50
C GLY A 559 -9.53 2.59 11.22
N VAL A 560 -9.90 3.73 11.80
CA VAL A 560 -11.23 4.31 11.64
C VAL A 560 -11.15 5.82 11.53
N ASP A 561 -11.97 6.38 10.65
CA ASP A 561 -12.23 7.81 10.59
C ASP A 561 -13.72 8.09 10.78
N THR A 562 -14.01 9.20 11.45
CA THR A 562 -15.31 9.51 12.01
C THR A 562 -15.70 10.94 11.70
N GLN A 563 -16.85 11.11 11.04
CA GLN A 563 -17.47 12.41 10.82
C GLN A 563 -18.74 12.49 11.71
N PRO A 564 -18.66 13.12 12.90
CA PRO A 564 -19.81 13.30 13.76
C PRO A 564 -20.82 14.25 13.11
N ASP A 565 -22.09 13.98 13.33
CA ASP A 565 -23.22 14.83 12.92
C ASP A 565 -23.30 15.17 11.42
N LYS A 566 -22.58 14.45 10.56
CA LYS A 566 -22.53 14.71 9.12
C LYS A 566 -23.79 14.24 8.36
N VAL A 567 -24.48 13.25 8.91
CA VAL A 567 -25.63 12.60 8.26
C VAL A 567 -26.88 12.84 9.10
N THR A 568 -27.96 13.32 8.50
CA THR A 568 -29.25 13.47 9.19
C THR A 568 -30.20 12.38 8.71
N ILE A 569 -30.78 11.63 9.65
CA ILE A 569 -31.78 10.58 9.33
C ILE A 569 -33.18 11.08 9.69
N SER A 570 -34.04 11.18 8.69
CA SER A 570 -35.45 11.54 8.80
C SER A 570 -36.36 10.31 8.67
N LEU A 571 -37.60 10.38 9.18
CA LEU A 571 -38.61 9.36 8.91
C LEU A 571 -39.24 9.58 7.53
N PRO A 572 -39.68 8.51 6.84
CA PRO A 572 -40.48 8.67 5.64
C PRO A 572 -41.82 9.33 5.98
N ASP A 573 -42.37 10.09 5.03
CA ASP A 573 -43.70 10.71 5.17
C ASP A 573 -44.80 9.66 5.42
N ASP A 574 -44.65 8.47 4.83
CA ASP A 574 -45.48 7.30 5.07
C ASP A 574 -44.75 6.27 5.94
N LEU A 575 -45.14 6.20 7.22
CA LEU A 575 -44.57 5.26 8.18
C LEU A 575 -44.77 3.78 7.80
N THR A 576 -45.74 3.47 6.92
CA THR A 576 -45.96 2.10 6.46
C THR A 576 -44.83 1.57 5.58
N GLU A 577 -44.01 2.45 4.98
CA GLU A 577 -42.81 2.07 4.22
C GLU A 577 -41.79 1.30 5.06
N CYS A 578 -41.79 1.50 6.38
CA CYS A 578 -40.93 0.76 7.28
C CYS A 578 -41.34 -0.71 7.49
N GLY A 579 -42.56 -1.08 7.12
CA GLY A 579 -43.12 -2.41 7.38
C GLY A 579 -43.57 -2.60 8.83
N ASP A 580 -43.50 -1.55 9.65
CA ASP A 580 -44.15 -1.52 10.96
C ASP A 580 -45.66 -1.56 10.72
N LYS A 581 -46.29 -2.71 10.94
CA LYS A 581 -47.73 -2.74 11.15
C LYS A 581 -48.02 -1.75 12.27
N PRO A 582 -48.90 -0.74 12.08
CA PRO A 582 -49.22 0.18 13.15
C PRO A 582 -49.62 -0.66 14.37
N ALA A 583 -48.91 -0.47 15.48
CA ALA A 583 -49.27 -1.13 16.73
C ALA A 583 -50.76 -0.84 16.96
N PRO A 584 -51.59 -1.87 17.21
CA PRO A 584 -53.03 -1.65 17.39
C PRO A 584 -53.23 -0.61 18.48
N ALA A 585 -54.02 0.43 18.18
CA ALA A 585 -54.20 1.63 18.99
C ALA A 585 -54.71 1.37 20.44
N ASP A 586 -54.99 0.11 20.79
CA ASP A 586 -55.53 -0.33 22.09
C ASP A 586 -54.50 -1.04 23.00
N SER A 587 -53.21 -1.12 22.63
CA SER A 587 -52.20 -1.60 23.59
C SER A 587 -51.96 -0.52 24.65
N LYS A 588 -52.65 -0.65 25.79
CA LYS A 588 -52.46 0.15 27.00
C LYS A 588 -50.96 0.35 27.27
N PRO A 589 -50.51 1.55 27.70
CA PRO A 589 -49.12 1.79 28.06
C PRO A 589 -48.70 0.74 29.09
N VAL A 590 -47.75 -0.11 28.72
CA VAL A 590 -47.10 -1.02 29.66
C VAL A 590 -46.36 -0.14 30.64
N THR A 591 -46.85 -0.10 31.88
CA THR A 591 -46.20 0.57 33.00
C THR A 591 -44.73 0.19 33.00
N PRO A 592 -43.79 1.15 33.03
CA PRO A 592 -42.36 0.83 33.08
C PRO A 592 -42.11 -0.08 34.29
N VAL A 593 -41.54 -1.26 34.03
CA VAL A 593 -41.06 -2.15 35.07
C VAL A 593 -39.99 -1.37 35.84
N PRO A 594 -40.08 -1.27 37.19
CA PRO A 594 -39.07 -0.57 37.96
C PRO A 594 -37.70 -1.21 37.69
N GLU A 595 -36.79 -0.34 37.28
CA GLU A 595 -35.38 -0.61 37.00
C GLU A 595 -34.76 -1.30 38.21
N THR A 596 -34.54 -2.62 38.12
CA THR A 596 -33.72 -3.34 39.08
C THR A 596 -32.32 -2.78 38.99
N THR A 597 -31.89 -2.16 40.07
CA THR A 597 -30.54 -1.62 40.26
C THR A 597 -29.53 -2.75 40.07
N GLU A 598 -28.97 -2.84 38.86
CA GLU A 598 -27.89 -3.77 38.55
C GLU A 598 -26.62 -3.25 39.22
N VAL A 599 -26.17 -3.97 40.24
CA VAL A 599 -24.93 -3.68 40.96
C VAL A 599 -23.77 -3.85 39.98
N ALA A 600 -23.03 -2.76 39.73
CA ALA A 600 -21.85 -2.74 38.89
C ALA A 600 -20.85 -3.80 39.36
N PRO A 601 -20.27 -4.63 38.47
CA PRO A 601 -19.18 -5.51 38.82
C PRO A 601 -17.96 -4.67 39.22
N GLU A 602 -17.47 -4.94 40.42
CA GLU A 602 -16.27 -4.36 41.02
C GLU A 602 -15.06 -4.59 40.09
N ALA A 603 -14.36 -3.51 39.73
CA ALA A 603 -13.18 -3.58 38.89
C ALA A 603 -12.09 -4.44 39.57
N PRO A 604 -11.41 -5.35 38.83
CA PRO A 604 -10.30 -6.09 39.41
C PRO A 604 -9.19 -5.13 39.80
N GLN A 605 -8.89 -5.09 41.10
CA GLN A 605 -7.77 -4.37 41.67
C GLN A 605 -6.47 -4.87 41.01
N GLY A 606 -5.67 -3.93 40.52
CA GLY A 606 -4.45 -4.19 39.77
C GLY A 606 -3.46 -5.05 40.56
N ALA A 607 -2.97 -6.09 39.91
CA ALA A 607 -1.77 -6.79 40.34
C ALA A 607 -0.54 -5.88 40.14
N PRO A 608 0.41 -5.85 41.09
CA PRO A 608 1.64 -5.08 40.93
C PRO A 608 2.53 -5.69 39.85
N VAL A 609 2.98 -4.83 38.93
CA VAL A 609 4.01 -5.16 37.93
C VAL A 609 5.34 -5.41 38.65
N PRO A 610 5.99 -6.58 38.49
CA PRO A 610 7.35 -6.78 38.96
C PRO A 610 8.33 -6.06 38.03
N GLY A 611 9.26 -5.32 38.63
CA GLY A 611 10.26 -4.54 37.93
C GLY A 611 11.14 -5.38 37.01
N ALA A 612 11.49 -4.79 35.87
CA ALA A 612 12.57 -5.24 35.02
C ALA A 612 13.72 -4.23 35.14
N GLU A 613 14.74 -4.63 35.90
CA GLU A 613 16.12 -4.22 35.65
C GLU A 613 16.61 -4.96 34.39
N LEU A 614 17.00 -4.20 33.36
CA LEU A 614 18.22 -4.35 32.55
C LEU A 614 18.22 -3.34 31.39
#